data_AF-R6TAF8-F1
#
_entry.id   AF-R6TAF8-F1
#
_cell.length_a   1.000
_cell.length_b   1.000
_cell.length_c   1.000
_cell.angle_alpha   90.00
_cell.angle_beta   90.00
_cell.angle_gamma   90.00
#
_symmetry.space_group_name_H-M   'P 1'
#
loop_
_entity.id
_entity.type
_entity.pdbx_description
1 polymer ?
#
loop_
_entity_poly.entity_id
_entity_poly.type
_entity_poly.pdbx_seq_one_letter_code
_entity_poly.pdbx_strand_id
1 'polypeptide(L)'
;MHVYEWLDSDKPYTVRYGIGTLMRLYLDEDFDIKYALDVAKIRSKEYYVNMMKAWYIATALAKQYDAVLPILQERLMDSWSHNKAIQKARESYRITPQQKKYLSTLKV
;
A
#
# COMPACT_ATOMS: atom_id res chain seq x y z
N MET A 1 14.40 14.19 3.60
CA MET A 1 13.35 13.98 2.57
C MET A 1 12.02 14.41 3.17
N HIS A 2 11.36 15.42 2.60
CA HIS A 2 10.10 16.01 3.13
C HIS A 2 8.90 15.04 3.17
N VAL A 3 9.07 13.82 2.66
CA VAL A 3 7.98 12.84 2.58
C VAL A 3 7.44 12.48 3.97
N TYR A 4 8.29 12.38 4.98
CA TYR A 4 7.87 12.07 6.35
C TYR A 4 7.04 13.22 6.96
N GLU A 5 7.38 14.48 6.67
CA GLU A 5 6.59 15.64 7.08
C GLU A 5 5.17 15.59 6.47
N TRP A 6 5.05 15.08 5.24
CA TRP A 6 3.74 14.94 4.61
C TRP A 6 2.94 13.77 5.15
N LEU A 7 3.58 12.63 5.43
CA LEU A 7 2.91 11.46 6.00
C LEU A 7 2.38 11.71 7.42
N ASP A 8 3.07 12.54 8.21
CA ASP A 8 2.69 12.91 9.57
C ASP A 8 1.76 14.13 9.66
N SER A 9 1.35 14.71 8.52
CA SER A 9 0.47 15.87 8.50
C SER A 9 -0.96 15.55 8.99
N ASP A 10 -1.58 16.52 9.67
CA ASP A 10 -2.99 16.52 10.03
C ASP A 10 -3.94 16.74 8.84
N LYS A 11 -3.41 17.20 7.70
CA LYS A 11 -4.20 17.49 6.48
C LYS A 11 -4.29 16.24 5.61
N PRO A 12 -5.48 15.67 5.38
CA PRO A 12 -5.62 14.40 4.66
C PRO A 12 -5.08 14.42 3.23
N TYR A 13 -5.18 15.55 2.53
CA TYR A 13 -4.66 15.69 1.17
C TYR A 13 -3.13 15.80 1.14
N THR A 14 -2.49 16.32 2.19
CA THR A 14 -1.04 16.30 2.35
C THR A 14 -0.54 14.88 2.56
N VAL A 15 -1.18 14.12 3.46
CA VAL A 15 -0.85 12.71 3.67
C VAL A 15 -1.03 11.90 2.38
N ARG A 16 -2.17 12.07 1.70
CA ARG A 16 -2.43 11.43 0.41
C ARG A 16 -1.37 11.78 -0.64
N TYR A 17 -0.92 13.03 -0.68
CA TYR A 17 0.15 13.46 -1.56
C TYR A 17 1.46 12.76 -1.24
N GLY A 18 1.84 12.67 0.04
CA GLY A 18 3.02 11.93 0.48
C GLY A 18 3.01 10.46 0.05
N ILE A 19 1.90 9.75 0.29
CA ILE A 19 1.73 8.36 -0.15
C ILE A 19 1.83 8.25 -1.69
N GLY A 20 1.21 9.18 -2.42
CA GLY A 20 1.26 9.21 -3.89
C GLY A 20 2.64 9.52 -4.46
N THR A 21 3.46 10.29 -3.75
CA THR A 21 4.85 10.55 -4.12
C THR A 21 5.68 9.28 -3.96
N LEU A 22 5.56 8.58 -2.82
CA LEU A 22 6.21 7.27 -2.62
C LEU A 22 5.82 6.27 -3.71
N MET A 23 4.51 6.18 -4.02
CA MET A 23 4.01 5.24 -5.04
C MET A 23 4.60 5.48 -6.43
N ARG A 24 4.80 6.75 -6.80
CA ARG A 24 5.23 7.12 -8.17
C ARG A 24 6.74 7.06 -8.35
N LEU A 25 7.50 7.34 -7.30
CA LEU A 25 8.95 7.54 -7.41
C LEU A 25 9.78 6.41 -6.76
N TYR A 26 9.22 5.66 -5.81
CA TYR A 26 10.01 4.77 -4.93
C TYR A 26 9.52 3.32 -4.92
N LEU A 27 8.92 2.83 -6.02
CA LEU A 27 8.50 1.42 -6.14
C LEU A 27 9.33 0.60 -7.13
N ASP A 28 10.28 1.22 -7.84
CA ASP A 28 11.18 0.55 -8.78
C ASP A 28 12.61 0.47 -8.20
N GLU A 29 13.59 1.16 -8.80
CA GLU A 29 15.01 1.09 -8.40
C GLU A 29 15.26 1.62 -6.98
N ASP A 30 14.59 2.71 -6.60
CA ASP A 30 14.72 3.34 -5.27
C ASP A 30 13.79 2.72 -4.21
N PHE A 31 13.31 1.49 -4.44
CA PHE A 31 12.42 0.84 -3.49
C PHE A 31 13.11 0.50 -2.17
N ASP A 32 12.49 0.91 -1.07
CA ASP A 32 12.79 0.45 0.28
C ASP A 32 11.49 -0.05 0.94
N ILE A 33 11.54 -1.25 1.51
CA ILE A 33 10.43 -1.85 2.25
C ILE A 33 9.94 -0.95 3.38
N LYS A 34 10.82 -0.12 3.96
CA LYS A 34 10.47 0.87 4.98
C LYS A 34 9.33 1.78 4.53
N TYR A 35 9.34 2.26 3.28
CA TYR A 35 8.27 3.11 2.76
C TYR A 35 6.92 2.40 2.73
N ALA A 36 6.89 1.12 2.34
CA ALA A 36 5.66 0.35 2.34
C ALA A 36 5.15 0.05 3.76
N LEU A 37 6.05 -0.23 4.70
CA LEU A 37 5.71 -0.41 6.11
C LEU A 37 5.17 0.87 6.74
N ASP A 38 5.79 2.02 6.46
CA ASP A 38 5.35 3.32 6.96
C ASP A 38 3.94 3.64 6.43
N VAL A 39 3.70 3.46 5.11
CA VAL A 39 2.37 3.64 4.51
C VAL A 39 1.32 2.68 5.09
N ALA A 40 1.67 1.41 5.31
CA ALA A 40 0.74 0.43 5.87
C ALA A 40 0.26 0.81 7.28
N LYS A 41 1.17 1.36 8.10
CA LYS A 41 0.94 1.71 9.51
C LYS A 41 0.11 2.97 9.71
N ILE A 42 -0.01 3.85 8.70
CA ILE A 42 -0.81 5.08 8.80
C ILE A 42 -2.24 4.75 9.26
N ARG A 43 -2.68 5.32 10.39
CA ARG A 43 -4.06 5.17 10.88
C ARG A 43 -4.82 6.44 10.57
N SER A 44 -5.91 6.32 9.81
CA SER A 44 -6.76 7.46 9.44
C SER A 44 -8.23 7.06 9.39
N LYS A 45 -9.12 8.00 9.72
CA LYS A 45 -10.56 7.86 9.46
C LYS A 45 -10.94 8.39 8.07
N GLU A 46 -10.00 9.03 7.38
CA GLU A 46 -10.22 9.72 6.12
C GLU A 46 -10.22 8.73 4.96
N TYR A 47 -11.37 8.61 4.29
CA TYR A 47 -11.59 7.65 3.21
C TYR A 47 -10.49 7.71 2.13
N TYR A 48 -10.12 8.93 1.69
CA TYR A 48 -9.15 9.10 0.62
C TYR A 48 -7.71 8.76 1.05
N VAL A 49 -7.38 8.88 2.33
CA VAL A 49 -6.08 8.42 2.86
C VAL A 49 -6.06 6.89 2.86
N ASN A 50 -7.10 6.26 3.40
CA ASN A 50 -7.20 4.80 3.47
C ASN A 50 -7.22 4.15 2.08
N MET A 51 -7.90 4.78 1.10
CA MET A 51 -7.89 4.33 -0.28
C MET A 51 -6.50 4.48 -0.92
N MET A 52 -5.79 5.57 -0.63
CA MET A 52 -4.45 5.80 -1.15
C MET A 52 -3.44 4.78 -0.59
N LYS A 53 -3.53 4.43 0.71
CA LYS A 53 -2.75 3.34 1.31
C LYS A 53 -3.00 2.01 0.60
N ALA A 54 -4.27 1.66 0.39
CA ALA A 54 -4.65 0.42 -0.27
C ALA A 54 -4.14 0.36 -1.71
N TRP A 55 -4.20 1.48 -2.44
CA TRP A 55 -3.66 1.58 -3.79
C TRP A 55 -2.13 1.46 -3.79
N TYR A 56 -1.43 2.16 -2.89
CA TYR A 56 0.01 2.04 -2.74
C TYR A 56 0.43 0.57 -2.58
N ILE A 57 -0.15 -0.15 -1.62
CA ILE A 57 0.23 -1.55 -1.37
C ILE A 57 -0.10 -2.46 -2.56
N ALA A 58 -1.24 -2.24 -3.24
CA ALA A 58 -1.57 -2.98 -4.45
C ALA A 58 -0.58 -2.73 -5.60
N THR A 59 -0.11 -1.49 -5.76
CA THR A 59 0.91 -1.15 -6.76
C THR A 59 2.28 -1.67 -6.36
N ALA A 60 2.62 -1.62 -5.08
CA ALA A 60 3.86 -2.16 -4.53
C ALA A 60 3.92 -3.69 -4.71
N LEU A 61 2.82 -4.42 -4.49
CA LEU A 61 2.73 -5.86 -4.81
C LEU A 61 2.97 -6.14 -6.30
N ALA A 62 2.57 -5.24 -7.19
CA ALA A 62 2.76 -5.41 -8.64
C ALA A 62 4.20 -5.19 -9.10
N LYS A 63 5.06 -4.57 -8.27
CA LYS A 63 6.44 -4.23 -8.60
C LYS A 63 7.46 -4.98 -7.75
N GLN A 64 7.14 -5.21 -6.48
CA GLN A 64 8.03 -5.69 -5.41
C GLN A 64 7.33 -6.79 -4.60
N TYR A 65 6.73 -7.77 -5.30
CA TYR A 65 5.77 -8.73 -4.74
C TYR A 65 6.27 -9.40 -3.45
N ASP A 66 7.44 -10.05 -3.49
CA ASP A 66 7.95 -10.84 -2.37
C ASP A 66 8.29 -9.97 -1.15
N ALA A 67 8.76 -8.74 -1.38
CA ALA A 67 9.07 -7.80 -0.29
C ALA A 67 7.80 -7.26 0.38
N VAL A 68 6.73 -7.05 -0.38
CA VAL A 68 5.50 -6.39 0.10
C VAL A 68 4.48 -7.38 0.64
N LEU A 69 4.49 -8.64 0.16
CA LEU A 69 3.57 -9.69 0.57
C LEU A 69 3.46 -9.87 2.10
N PRO A 70 4.55 -9.82 2.89
CA PRO A 70 4.48 -9.95 4.35
C PRO A 70 3.54 -8.95 5.03
N ILE A 71 3.37 -7.74 4.47
CA ILE A 71 2.46 -6.72 5.01
C ILE A 71 1.01 -7.25 5.10
N LEU A 72 0.59 -8.04 4.11
CA LEU A 72 -0.73 -8.68 4.09
C LEU A 72 -0.74 -10.01 4.87
N GLN A 73 0.35 -10.76 4.91
CA GLN A 73 0.40 -12.00 5.70
C GLN A 73 0.31 -11.70 7.20
N GLU A 74 1.01 -10.67 7.65
CA GLU A 74 1.08 -10.22 9.05
C GLU A 74 -0.05 -9.25 9.42
N ARG A 75 -0.94 -8.91 8.48
CA ARG A 75 -2.11 -8.04 8.70
C ARG A 75 -1.75 -6.70 9.33
N LEU A 76 -0.73 -6.04 8.79
CA LEU A 76 -0.23 -4.77 9.34
C LEU A 76 -1.16 -3.58 9.07
N MET A 77 -2.13 -3.75 8.17
CA MET A 77 -3.13 -2.76 7.79
C MET A 77 -4.44 -2.92 8.58
N ASP A 78 -5.27 -1.88 8.61
CA ASP A 78 -6.67 -2.04 9.05
C ASP A 78 -7.45 -2.92 8.06
N SER A 79 -8.46 -3.65 8.53
CA SER A 79 -9.19 -4.65 7.73
C SER A 79 -9.76 -4.09 6.43
N TRP A 80 -10.22 -2.83 6.45
CA TRP A 80 -10.79 -2.20 5.26
C TRP A 80 -9.71 -1.92 4.21
N SER A 81 -8.63 -1.22 4.57
CA SER A 81 -7.53 -0.95 3.64
C SER A 81 -6.82 -2.23 3.18
N HIS A 82 -6.70 -3.22 4.07
CA HIS A 82 -6.16 -4.55 3.76
C HIS A 82 -6.93 -5.24 2.64
N ASN A 83 -8.25 -5.39 2.81
CA ASN A 83 -9.11 -6.01 1.82
C ASN A 83 -9.17 -5.21 0.52
N LYS A 84 -9.09 -3.88 0.61
CA LYS A 84 -9.02 -3.02 -0.58
C LYS A 84 -7.71 -3.16 -1.33
N ALA A 85 -6.57 -3.33 -0.64
CA ALA A 85 -5.29 -3.60 -1.28
C ALA A 85 -5.33 -4.93 -2.05
N ILE A 86 -5.87 -5.99 -1.43
CA ILE A 86 -6.07 -7.30 -2.08
C ILE A 86 -6.98 -7.18 -3.30
N GLN A 87 -8.11 -6.46 -3.18
CA GLN A 87 -9.02 -6.23 -4.30
C GLN A 87 -8.28 -5.57 -5.48
N LYS A 88 -7.59 -4.44 -5.23
CA LYS A 88 -6.89 -3.69 -6.26
C LYS A 88 -5.73 -4.47 -6.89
N ALA A 89 -4.97 -5.21 -6.09
CA ALA A 89 -3.89 -6.07 -6.59
C ALA A 89 -4.45 -7.13 -7.54
N ARG A 90 -5.60 -7.72 -7.20
CA ARG A 90 -6.26 -8.72 -8.05
C ARG A 90 -6.85 -8.14 -9.34
N GLU A 91 -7.23 -6.87 -9.36
CA GLU A 91 -7.67 -6.15 -10.56
C GLU A 91 -6.50 -5.81 -11.51
N SER A 92 -5.26 -5.81 -11.01
CA SER A 92 -4.06 -5.55 -11.82
C SER A 92 -3.74 -6.69 -12.79
N TYR A 93 -3.37 -6.35 -14.03
CA TYR A 93 -2.82 -7.32 -15.00
C TYR A 93 -1.37 -7.73 -14.70
N ARG A 94 -0.66 -6.97 -13.84
CA ARG A 94 0.73 -7.26 -13.45
C ARG A 94 0.86 -8.37 -12.39
N ILE A 95 -0.25 -8.72 -11.74
CA ILE A 95 -0.30 -9.80 -10.75
C ILE A 95 -0.73 -11.09 -11.45
N THR A 96 0.04 -12.17 -11.28
CA THR A 96 -0.25 -13.45 -11.95
C THR A 96 -1.53 -14.11 -11.41
N PRO A 97 -2.22 -14.96 -12.17
CA PRO A 97 -3.41 -15.67 -11.68
C PRO A 97 -3.18 -16.43 -10.36
N GLN A 98 -2.00 -17.03 -10.19
CA GLN A 98 -1.58 -17.73 -8.99
C GLN A 98 -1.45 -16.78 -7.79
N GLN A 99 -0.78 -15.64 -7.97
CA GLN A 99 -0.69 -14.61 -6.95
C GLN A 99 -2.07 -14.06 -6.59
N LYS A 100 -2.96 -13.82 -7.58
CA LYS A 100 -4.34 -13.39 -7.32
C LYS A 100 -5.07 -14.39 -6.43
N LYS A 101 -4.97 -15.69 -6.75
CA LYS A 101 -5.59 -16.76 -5.97
C LYS A 101 -5.06 -16.77 -4.53
N TYR A 102 -3.75 -16.64 -4.34
CA TYR A 102 -3.14 -16.58 -3.01
C TYR A 102 -3.58 -15.33 -2.22
N LEU A 103 -3.50 -14.14 -2.82
CA LEU A 103 -3.96 -12.90 -2.18
C LEU A 103 -5.43 -12.98 -1.74
N SER A 104 -6.27 -13.75 -2.45
CA SER A 104 -7.67 -14.00 -2.04
C SER A 104 -7.80 -14.62 -0.66
N THR A 105 -6.88 -15.52 -0.31
CA THR A 105 -6.93 -16.28 0.95
C THR A 105 -6.47 -15.44 2.14
N LEU A 106 -5.87 -14.27 1.88
CA LEU A 106 -5.39 -13.34 2.90
C LEU A 106 -6.42 -12.29 3.30
N LYS A 107 -7.62 -12.29 2.71
CA LYS A 107 -8.70 -11.37 3.12
C LYS A 107 -9.10 -11.62 4.59
N VAL A 108 -9.53 -10.56 5.27
CA VAL A 108 -9.88 -10.54 6.70
C VAL A 108 -11.27 -10.00 6.98
#